data_AF-A0A3B8WCG1-F1
#
_entry.id   AF-A0A3B8WCG1-F1
#
_cell.length_a   1.000
_cell.length_b   1.000
_cell.length_c   1.000
_cell.angle_alpha   90.00
_cell.angle_beta   90.00
_cell.angle_gamma   90.00
#
_symmetry.space_group_name_H-M   'P 1'
#
loop_
_entity.id
_entity.type
_entity.pdbx_description
1 polymer ?
#
loop_
_entity_poly.entity_id
_entity_poly.type
_entity_poly.pdbx_seq_one_letter_code
_entity_poly.pdbx_strand_id
1 'polypeptide(L)'
;MGDFYQNGIVTTLHNLVRRPVEDIEADLLQFRKARPMSLVLPSLYSELEGPALKHIVQELAKVPYLEEIVIGLDRADEAQYRHALEYFSELPQPFKVLWNDGPRLRAIDLKLREQGLAPTEMGKGRNVWYCFGYVLASGVSKSVALHDCDILTYSRDLLARLIYPVANPGFNYMFCKGYYARV
;
A
#
# COMPACT_ATOMS: atom_id res chain seq x y z
N MET A 1 0.41 -19.08 20.15
CA MET A 1 -0.13 -19.36 18.81
C MET A 1 -1.59 -19.74 19.04
N GLY A 2 -2.49 -18.75 19.06
CA GLY A 2 -3.90 -18.98 19.37
C GLY A 2 -4.59 -19.52 18.13
N ASP A 3 -5.31 -20.63 18.28
CA ASP A 3 -5.95 -21.40 17.22
C ASP A 3 -6.72 -20.52 16.22
N PHE A 4 -6.09 -20.29 15.07
CA PHE A 4 -6.74 -19.67 13.93
C PHE A 4 -7.28 -20.80 13.04
N TYR A 5 -8.54 -21.18 13.28
CA TYR A 5 -9.25 -22.14 12.45
C TYR A 5 -9.85 -21.40 11.24
N GLN A 6 -9.27 -21.61 10.05
CA GLN A 6 -9.78 -21.08 8.79
C GLN A 6 -10.34 -22.22 7.94
N ASN A 7 -11.60 -22.07 7.49
CA ASN A 7 -12.23 -23.02 6.58
C ASN A 7 -11.64 -22.89 5.16
N GLY A 8 -11.03 -23.97 4.64
CA GLY A 8 -10.53 -24.08 3.26
C GLY A 8 -9.01 -24.31 3.15
N ILE A 9 -8.53 -24.57 1.93
CA ILE A 9 -7.09 -24.70 1.64
C ILE A 9 -6.51 -23.29 1.48
N VAL A 10 -6.18 -22.64 2.60
CA VAL A 10 -5.38 -21.41 2.58
C VAL A 10 -3.92 -21.82 2.67
N THR A 11 -3.12 -21.55 1.64
CA THR A 11 -1.69 -21.84 1.70
C THR A 11 -1.00 -20.86 2.65
N THR A 12 -0.55 -21.35 3.78
CA THR A 12 0.26 -20.57 4.73
C THR A 12 1.72 -20.62 4.32
N LEU A 13 2.29 -19.46 3.98
CA LEU A 13 3.72 -19.32 3.73
C LEU A 13 4.44 -19.04 5.05
N HIS A 14 4.90 -20.11 5.68
CA HIS A 14 5.63 -20.02 6.95
C HIS A 14 7.03 -19.45 6.74
N ASN A 15 7.41 -18.49 7.57
CA ASN A 15 8.77 -18.01 7.65
C ASN A 15 9.63 -18.96 8.50
N LEU A 16 9.96 -20.13 7.95
CA LEU A 16 10.67 -21.20 8.66
C LEU A 16 12.18 -20.95 8.76
N VAL A 17 12.73 -20.10 7.89
CA VAL A 17 14.17 -19.80 7.83
C VAL A 17 14.39 -18.29 7.80
N ARG A 18 15.53 -17.83 8.34
CA ARG A 18 15.94 -16.43 8.24
C ARG A 18 16.65 -16.19 6.91
N ARG A 19 15.89 -15.76 5.90
CA ARG A 19 16.44 -15.17 4.68
C ARG A 19 16.69 -13.67 4.90
N PRO A 20 17.88 -13.13 4.57
CA PRO A 20 18.13 -11.69 4.56
C PRO A 20 17.09 -10.95 3.69
N VAL A 21 16.69 -9.75 4.09
CA VAL A 21 15.70 -8.97 3.32
C VAL A 21 16.27 -8.58 1.97
N GLU A 22 17.57 -8.29 1.91
CA GLU A 22 18.31 -7.90 0.71
C GLU A 22 18.21 -8.96 -0.39
N ASP A 23 18.22 -10.25 -0.02
CA ASP A 23 18.05 -11.34 -0.98
C ASP A 23 16.63 -11.37 -1.57
N ILE A 24 15.60 -11.10 -0.74
CA ILE A 24 14.21 -11.02 -1.19
C ILE A 24 14.04 -9.81 -2.12
N GLU A 25 14.65 -8.67 -1.78
CA GLU A 25 14.59 -7.47 -2.59
C GLU A 25 15.33 -7.62 -3.92
N ALA A 26 16.43 -8.38 -3.95
CA ALA A 26 17.15 -8.71 -5.19
C ALA A 26 16.25 -9.50 -6.15
N ASP A 27 15.47 -10.47 -5.64
CA ASP A 27 14.46 -11.17 -6.43
C ASP A 27 13.37 -10.20 -6.93
N LEU A 28 12.83 -9.35 -6.05
CA LEU A 28 11.80 -8.37 -6.39
C LEU A 28 12.28 -7.38 -7.48
N LEU A 29 13.55 -6.97 -7.43
CA LEU A 29 14.20 -6.17 -8.47
C LEU A 29 14.30 -6.89 -9.83
N GLN A 30 14.38 -8.23 -9.85
CA GLN A 30 14.26 -9.00 -11.09
C GLN A 30 12.80 -9.09 -11.52
N PHE A 31 11.90 -9.36 -10.59
CA PHE A 31 10.47 -9.58 -10.88
C PHE A 31 9.77 -8.33 -11.40
N ARG A 32 10.15 -7.12 -10.94
CA ARG A 32 9.56 -5.85 -11.41
C ARG A 32 9.59 -5.69 -12.93
N LYS A 33 10.58 -6.29 -13.61
CA LYS A 33 10.70 -6.24 -15.08
C LYS A 33 9.51 -6.91 -15.79
N ALA A 34 8.92 -7.94 -15.19
CA ALA A 34 7.77 -8.66 -15.73
C ALA A 34 6.45 -8.29 -15.02
N ARG A 35 6.52 -8.06 -13.71
CA ARG A 35 5.43 -7.67 -12.82
C ARG A 35 5.81 -6.40 -12.03
N PRO A 36 5.69 -5.21 -12.64
CA PRO A 36 5.83 -3.93 -11.97
C PRO A 36 4.98 -3.83 -10.69
N MET A 37 5.51 -3.19 -9.65
CA MET A 37 4.92 -3.20 -8.30
C MET A 37 4.60 -1.79 -7.78
N SER A 38 3.42 -1.62 -7.18
CA SER A 38 3.05 -0.40 -6.44
C SER A 38 2.75 -0.70 -4.98
N LEU A 39 2.87 0.33 -4.14
CA LEU A 39 2.39 0.32 -2.75
C LEU A 39 1.28 1.34 -2.55
N VAL A 40 0.19 0.93 -1.89
CA VAL A 40 -0.89 1.82 -1.46
C VAL A 40 -0.79 2.09 0.04
N LEU A 41 -0.84 3.37 0.42
CA LEU A 41 -0.84 3.87 1.79
C LEU A 41 -2.11 4.70 2.02
N PRO A 42 -3.22 4.11 2.49
CA PRO A 42 -4.40 4.86 2.89
C PRO A 42 -4.14 5.51 4.25
N SER A 43 -4.27 6.84 4.30
CA SER A 43 -3.93 7.63 5.48
C SER A 43 -4.93 8.75 5.77
N LEU A 44 -5.12 9.05 7.06
CA LEU A 44 -5.70 10.31 7.52
C LEU A 44 -4.61 11.38 7.61
N TYR A 45 -4.95 12.65 7.37
CA TYR A 45 -3.98 13.73 7.58
C TYR A 45 -3.35 13.72 8.99
N SER A 46 -4.12 13.40 10.03
CA SER A 46 -3.63 13.32 11.41
C SER A 46 -2.50 12.29 11.62
N GLU A 47 -2.36 11.30 10.74
CA GLU A 47 -1.28 10.31 10.85
C GLU A 47 0.08 10.86 10.40
N LEU A 48 0.12 11.93 9.59
CA LEU A 48 1.36 12.60 9.18
C LEU A 48 2.08 13.23 10.38
N GLU A 49 1.33 13.60 11.41
CA GLU A 49 1.85 14.13 12.67
C GLU A 49 2.37 13.02 13.60
N GLY A 50 2.04 11.76 13.31
CA GLY A 50 2.40 10.59 14.11
C GLY A 50 3.82 10.07 13.82
N PRO A 51 4.49 9.46 14.82
CA PRO A 51 5.84 8.92 14.64
C PRO A 51 5.86 7.67 13.72
N ALA A 52 4.75 6.93 13.62
CA ALA A 52 4.64 5.72 12.81
C ALA A 52 4.87 6.03 11.32
N LEU A 53 4.14 7.00 10.76
CA LEU A 53 4.23 7.30 9.33
C LEU A 53 5.60 7.84 8.93
N LYS A 54 6.21 8.65 9.80
CA LYS A 54 7.58 9.15 9.56
C LYS A 54 8.58 7.99 9.46
N HIS A 55 8.47 7.02 10.37
CA HIS A 55 9.31 5.84 10.33
C HIS A 55 9.05 4.99 9.08
N ILE A 56 7.77 4.82 8.70
CA ILE A 56 7.37 4.12 7.47
C ILE A 56 8.02 4.76 6.24
N VAL A 57 7.95 6.09 6.08
CA VAL A 57 8.58 6.80 4.95
C VAL A 57 10.09 6.57 4.91
N GLN A 58 10.78 6.62 6.06
CA GLN A 58 12.22 6.35 6.14
C GLN A 58 12.60 4.92 5.74
N GLU A 59 11.80 3.93 6.11
CA GLU A 59 12.00 2.54 5.69
C GLU A 59 11.68 2.35 4.21
N LEU A 60 10.61 2.97 3.72
CA LEU A 60 10.22 2.93 2.31
C LEU A 60 11.23 3.61 1.39
N ALA A 61 11.92 4.67 1.85
CA ALA A 61 12.99 5.31 1.09
C ALA A 61 14.13 4.35 0.72
N LYS A 62 14.28 3.23 1.44
CA LYS A 62 15.28 2.19 1.19
C LYS A 62 14.81 1.12 0.19
N VAL A 63 13.55 1.15 -0.24
CA VAL A 63 12.91 0.10 -1.06
C VAL A 63 13.16 0.34 -2.56
N PRO A 64 13.91 -0.52 -3.27
CA PRO A 64 14.37 -0.21 -4.63
C PRO A 64 13.48 -0.76 -5.77
N TYR A 65 12.46 -1.57 -5.45
CA TYR A 65 11.70 -2.35 -6.44
C TYR A 65 10.30 -1.81 -6.76
N LEU A 66 9.84 -0.74 -6.10
CA LEU A 66 8.54 -0.13 -6.36
C LEU A 66 8.63 0.82 -7.56
N GLU A 67 7.66 0.75 -8.46
CA GLU A 67 7.49 1.73 -9.54
C GLU A 67 6.77 2.99 -9.05
N GLU A 68 5.84 2.85 -8.10
CA GLU A 68 5.18 3.99 -7.47
C GLU A 68 4.64 3.69 -6.06
N ILE A 69 4.49 4.76 -5.28
CA ILE A 69 3.77 4.76 -4.00
C ILE A 69 2.53 5.66 -4.13
N VAL A 70 1.34 5.10 -3.88
CA VAL A 70 0.06 5.81 -3.95
C VAL A 70 -0.44 6.04 -2.54
N ILE A 71 -0.48 7.30 -2.12
CA ILE A 71 -0.97 7.74 -0.84
C ILE A 71 -2.40 8.22 -1.01
N GLY A 72 -3.36 7.61 -0.32
CA GLY A 72 -4.72 8.11 -0.26
C GLY A 72 -4.93 8.95 0.99
N LEU A 73 -5.15 10.26 0.83
CA LEU A 73 -5.24 11.21 1.92
C LEU A 73 -6.71 11.59 2.19
N ASP A 74 -7.19 11.24 3.37
CA ASP A 74 -8.51 11.61 3.89
C ASP A 74 -8.40 12.72 4.94
N ARG A 75 -9.52 13.45 5.13
CA ARG A 75 -9.69 14.48 6.18
C ARG A 75 -8.61 15.56 6.16
N ALA A 76 -8.22 15.97 4.96
CA ALA A 76 -7.33 17.10 4.73
C ALA A 76 -8.09 18.28 4.11
N ASP A 77 -7.70 19.50 4.44
CA ASP A 77 -7.97 20.69 3.63
C ASP A 77 -6.87 20.90 2.56
N GLU A 78 -6.97 21.99 1.78
CA GLU A 78 -6.01 22.26 0.70
C GLU A 78 -4.58 22.54 1.22
N ALA A 79 -4.44 23.24 2.35
CA ALA A 79 -3.14 23.53 2.93
C ALA A 79 -2.49 22.25 3.46
N GLN A 80 -3.27 21.42 4.12
CA GLN A 80 -2.90 20.10 4.61
C GLN A 80 -2.54 19.15 3.45
N TYR A 81 -3.24 19.21 2.32
CA TYR A 81 -2.87 18.46 1.11
C TYR A 81 -1.51 18.90 0.54
N ARG A 82 -1.26 20.21 0.48
CA ARG A 82 0.04 20.75 0.03
C ARG A 82 1.17 20.33 0.98
N HIS A 83 0.93 20.37 2.28
CA HIS A 83 1.87 19.86 3.28
C HIS A 83 2.14 18.36 3.09
N ALA A 84 1.13 17.53 2.81
CA ALA A 84 1.33 16.11 2.52
C ALA A 84 2.21 15.88 1.28
N LEU A 85 2.05 16.70 0.25
CA LEU A 85 2.90 16.70 -0.95
C LEU A 85 4.38 16.93 -0.60
N GLU A 86 4.67 17.87 0.29
CA GLU A 86 6.01 18.15 0.79
C GLU A 86 6.52 17.00 1.68
N TYR A 87 5.69 16.51 2.59
CA TYR A 87 6.02 15.40 3.50
C TYR A 87 6.50 14.15 2.76
N PHE A 88 5.77 13.73 1.72
CA PHE A 88 6.12 12.54 0.94
C PHE A 88 7.21 12.79 -0.10
N SER A 89 7.66 14.03 -0.29
CA SER A 89 8.78 14.35 -1.20
C SER A 89 10.13 13.78 -0.75
N GLU A 90 10.23 13.33 0.51
CA GLU A 90 11.37 12.57 1.02
C GLU A 90 11.53 11.19 0.35
N LEU A 91 10.48 10.66 -0.27
CA LEU A 91 10.54 9.39 -1.00
C LEU A 91 11.33 9.56 -2.31
N PRO A 92 12.37 8.75 -2.56
CA PRO A 92 13.09 8.77 -3.84
C PRO A 92 12.29 8.12 -4.97
N GLN A 93 11.27 7.32 -4.66
CA GLN A 93 10.40 6.69 -5.66
C GLN A 93 9.34 7.67 -6.17
N PRO A 94 8.82 7.48 -7.40
CA PRO A 94 7.61 8.19 -7.82
C PRO A 94 6.47 7.98 -6.83
N PHE A 95 5.79 9.05 -6.46
CA PHE A 95 4.63 8.97 -5.57
C PHE A 95 3.46 9.81 -6.07
N LYS A 96 2.27 9.48 -5.59
CA LYS A 96 1.01 10.17 -5.88
C LYS A 96 0.22 10.34 -4.60
N VAL A 97 -0.20 11.56 -4.31
CA VAL A 97 -1.13 11.85 -3.21
C VAL A 97 -2.52 12.10 -3.79
N LEU A 98 -3.43 11.17 -3.50
CA LEU A 98 -4.84 11.21 -3.84
C LEU A 98 -5.61 11.84 -2.68
N TRP A 99 -5.94 13.12 -2.80
CA TRP A 99 -6.75 13.83 -1.80
C TRP A 99 -8.23 13.51 -2.00
N ASN A 100 -8.73 12.52 -1.25
CA ASN A 100 -10.07 11.96 -1.44
C ASN A 100 -11.18 12.98 -1.14
N ASP A 101 -10.92 13.90 -0.22
CA ASP A 101 -11.81 15.02 0.10
C ASP A 101 -11.62 16.23 -0.82
N GLY A 102 -10.63 16.19 -1.70
CA GLY A 102 -10.32 17.26 -2.63
C GLY A 102 -11.34 17.38 -3.77
N PRO A 103 -11.44 18.56 -4.40
CA PRO A 103 -12.44 18.83 -5.44
C PRO A 103 -12.35 17.85 -6.63
N ARG A 104 -11.13 17.43 -7.01
CA ARG A 104 -10.91 16.52 -8.13
C ARG A 104 -11.44 15.11 -7.87
N LEU A 105 -11.16 14.54 -6.69
CA LEU A 105 -11.66 13.20 -6.36
C LEU A 105 -13.13 13.21 -5.97
N ARG A 106 -13.64 14.28 -5.36
CA ARG A 106 -15.09 14.45 -5.17
C ARG A 106 -15.86 14.51 -6.49
N ALA A 107 -15.30 15.14 -7.53
CA ALA A 107 -15.92 15.13 -8.84
C ALA A 107 -15.93 13.72 -9.48
N ILE A 108 -14.88 12.92 -9.26
CA ILE A 108 -14.84 11.52 -9.72
C ILE A 108 -15.83 10.66 -8.92
N ASP A 109 -15.86 10.82 -7.59
CA ASP A 109 -16.82 10.16 -6.71
C ASP A 109 -18.27 10.44 -7.13
N LEU A 110 -18.61 11.70 -7.47
CA LEU A 110 -19.95 12.03 -7.96
C LEU A 110 -20.31 11.27 -9.25
N LYS A 111 -19.40 11.26 -10.24
CA LYS A 111 -19.62 10.52 -11.49
C LYS A 111 -19.82 9.02 -11.25
N LEU A 112 -19.05 8.45 -10.33
CA LEU A 112 -19.16 7.03 -9.97
C LEU A 112 -20.44 6.74 -9.18
N ARG A 113 -20.89 7.66 -8.32
CA ARG A 113 -22.16 7.56 -7.60
C ARG A 113 -23.35 7.55 -8.55
N GLU A 114 -23.34 8.40 -9.57
CA GLU A 114 -24.37 8.44 -10.61
C GLU A 114 -24.49 7.12 -11.37
N GLN A 115 -23.40 6.35 -11.45
CA GLN A 115 -23.37 5.02 -12.09
C GLN A 115 -23.57 3.86 -11.09
N GLY A 116 -23.79 4.14 -9.81
CA GLY A 116 -23.92 3.11 -8.76
C GLY A 116 -22.62 2.34 -8.46
N LEU A 117 -21.46 2.91 -8.80
CA LEU A 117 -20.14 2.27 -8.65
C LEU A 117 -19.35 2.77 -7.43
N ALA A 118 -19.67 3.95 -6.92
CA ALA A 118 -18.92 4.55 -5.81
C ALA A 118 -19.23 3.88 -4.46
N PRO A 119 -18.23 3.78 -3.56
CA PRO A 119 -18.45 3.36 -2.18
C PRO A 119 -19.35 4.36 -1.43
N THR A 120 -20.35 3.83 -0.74
CA THR A 120 -21.40 4.59 -0.04
C THR A 120 -20.96 5.05 1.36
N GLU A 121 -20.11 4.27 2.03
CA GLU A 121 -19.65 4.55 3.39
C GLU A 121 -18.32 5.30 3.40
N MET A 122 -18.16 6.20 4.37
CA MET A 122 -16.89 6.86 4.64
C MET A 122 -15.97 5.94 5.46
N GLY A 123 -14.66 6.08 5.24
CA GLY A 123 -13.65 5.38 6.01
C GLY A 123 -12.56 4.76 5.13
N LYS A 124 -11.68 4.00 5.77
CA LYS A 124 -10.49 3.42 5.13
C LYS A 124 -10.81 2.58 3.89
N GLY A 125 -11.92 1.85 3.89
CA GLY A 125 -12.35 1.05 2.73
C GLY A 125 -12.58 1.92 1.48
N ARG A 126 -13.22 3.09 1.64
CA ARG A 126 -13.43 4.06 0.56
C ARG A 126 -12.13 4.65 0.05
N ASN A 127 -11.21 4.98 0.96
CA ASN A 127 -9.87 5.47 0.61
C ASN A 127 -9.12 4.44 -0.28
N VAL A 128 -9.05 3.20 0.20
CA VAL A 128 -8.43 2.08 -0.53
C VAL A 128 -9.10 1.85 -1.88
N TRP A 129 -10.43 1.94 -1.97
CA TRP A 129 -11.18 1.79 -3.20
C TRP A 129 -10.71 2.80 -4.27
N TYR A 130 -10.56 4.08 -3.88
CA TYR A 130 -10.08 5.13 -4.79
C TYR A 130 -8.61 4.94 -5.18
N CYS A 131 -7.76 4.54 -4.24
CA CYS A 131 -6.36 4.23 -4.53
C CYS A 131 -6.23 3.08 -5.54
N PHE A 132 -6.98 1.99 -5.38
CA PHE A 132 -6.97 0.89 -6.35
C PHE A 132 -7.58 1.30 -7.68
N GLY A 133 -8.64 2.12 -7.69
CA GLY A 133 -9.17 2.70 -8.92
C GLY A 133 -8.10 3.49 -9.69
N TYR A 134 -7.30 4.29 -8.98
CA TYR A 134 -6.16 4.99 -9.58
C TYR A 134 -5.10 4.03 -10.12
N VAL A 135 -4.67 3.04 -9.33
CA VAL A 135 -3.64 2.09 -9.74
C VAL A 135 -4.06 1.29 -10.98
N LEU A 136 -5.33 0.86 -11.04
CA LEU A 136 -5.89 0.18 -12.20
C LEU A 136 -5.94 1.11 -13.43
N ALA A 137 -6.30 2.38 -13.25
CA ALA A 137 -6.37 3.35 -14.33
C ALA A 137 -4.99 3.82 -14.82
N SER A 138 -3.98 3.85 -13.94
CA SER A 138 -2.62 4.28 -14.29
C SER A 138 -1.89 3.24 -15.15
N GLY A 139 -2.20 1.95 -14.97
CA GLY A 139 -1.54 0.85 -15.68
C GLY A 139 -0.05 0.69 -15.34
N VAL A 140 0.42 1.35 -14.28
CA VAL A 140 1.84 1.36 -13.89
C VAL A 140 2.26 0.03 -13.27
N SER A 141 1.38 -0.61 -12.48
CA SER A 141 1.69 -1.85 -11.78
C SER A 141 0.79 -3.03 -12.15
N LYS A 142 1.35 -4.23 -11.96
CA LYS A 142 0.65 -5.52 -12.05
C LYS A 142 0.45 -6.16 -10.69
N SER A 143 1.26 -5.80 -9.70
CA SER A 143 1.16 -6.27 -8.33
C SER A 143 1.08 -5.06 -7.39
N VAL A 144 0.17 -5.12 -6.44
CA VAL A 144 -0.09 -4.00 -5.53
C VAL A 144 -0.06 -4.51 -4.09
N ALA A 145 0.77 -3.88 -3.26
CA ALA A 145 0.73 -4.06 -1.82
C ALA A 145 -0.09 -2.93 -1.16
N LEU A 146 -0.61 -3.21 0.03
CA LEU A 146 -1.32 -2.23 0.86
C LEU A 146 -0.81 -2.34 2.29
N HIS A 147 -0.44 -1.20 2.87
CA HIS A 147 -0.03 -1.12 4.27
C HIS A 147 -0.77 -0.03 5.02
N ASP A 148 -0.96 -0.28 6.31
CA ASP A 148 -1.52 0.69 7.23
C ASP A 148 -0.44 1.71 7.63
N CYS A 149 -0.85 2.96 7.86
CA CYS A 149 0.07 4.06 8.17
C CYS A 149 0.36 4.21 9.67
N ASP A 150 -0.15 3.32 10.51
CA ASP A 150 -0.07 3.34 11.98
C ASP A 150 0.86 2.24 12.56
N ILE A 151 1.65 1.57 11.72
CA ILE A 151 2.56 0.49 12.14
C ILE A 151 3.83 1.10 12.77
N LEU A 152 3.89 1.14 14.10
CA LEU A 152 5.04 1.68 14.85
C LEU A 152 6.34 0.89 14.63
N THR A 153 6.25 -0.42 14.48
CA THR A 153 7.41 -1.32 14.28
C THR A 153 7.59 -1.68 12.81
N TYR A 154 7.26 -0.76 11.91
CA TYR A 154 7.37 -1.00 10.49
C TYR A 154 8.82 -1.25 10.09
N SER A 155 9.03 -2.21 9.21
CA SER A 155 10.33 -2.46 8.59
C SER A 155 10.09 -2.86 7.15
N ARG A 156 11.01 -2.48 6.25
CA ARG A 156 10.91 -2.79 4.81
C ARG A 156 10.74 -4.29 4.50
N ASP A 157 11.13 -5.17 5.43
CA ASP A 157 10.92 -6.61 5.29
C ASP A 157 9.43 -7.01 5.31
N LEU A 158 8.57 -6.25 6.00
CA LEU A 158 7.12 -6.47 5.98
C LEU A 158 6.57 -6.35 4.56
N LEU A 159 6.97 -5.29 3.85
CA LEU A 159 6.57 -5.06 2.46
C LEU A 159 7.14 -6.13 1.54
N ALA A 160 8.45 -6.38 1.62
CA ALA A 160 9.12 -7.34 0.76
C ALA A 160 8.47 -8.71 0.87
N ARG A 161 8.18 -9.17 2.10
CA ARG A 161 7.52 -10.47 2.34
C ARG A 161 6.06 -10.48 1.91
N LEU A 162 5.32 -9.39 2.11
CA LEU A 162 3.91 -9.32 1.74
C LEU A 162 3.72 -9.40 0.22
N ILE A 163 4.52 -8.67 -0.54
CA ILE A 163 4.34 -8.57 -1.99
C ILE A 163 4.99 -9.74 -2.75
N TYR A 164 6.00 -10.40 -2.17
CA TYR A 164 6.75 -11.46 -2.83
C TYR A 164 5.88 -12.57 -3.45
N PRO A 165 4.86 -13.13 -2.77
CA PRO A 165 4.11 -14.25 -3.33
C PRO A 165 3.31 -13.90 -4.58
N VAL A 166 2.88 -12.64 -4.69
CA VAL A 166 2.12 -12.14 -5.86
C VAL A 166 3.05 -11.57 -6.95
N ALA A 167 4.21 -11.04 -6.57
CA ALA A 167 5.20 -10.52 -7.49
C ALA A 167 6.04 -11.62 -8.17
N ASN A 168 6.26 -12.76 -7.51
CA ASN A 168 7.07 -13.86 -8.04
C ASN A 168 6.39 -14.51 -9.27
N PRO A 169 6.99 -14.43 -10.48
CA PRO A 169 6.42 -15.02 -11.70
C PRO A 169 6.27 -16.54 -11.66
N GLY A 170 7.07 -17.23 -10.85
CA GLY A 170 6.97 -18.68 -10.65
C GLY A 170 5.85 -19.09 -9.70
N PHE A 171 5.23 -18.12 -9.01
CA PHE A 171 4.09 -18.36 -8.14
C PHE A 171 2.78 -17.96 -8.82
N ASN A 172 1.74 -18.74 -8.56
CA ASN A 172 0.39 -18.56 -9.09
C ASN A 172 -0.57 -17.95 -8.05
N TYR A 173 -0.06 -17.19 -7.08
CA TYR A 173 -0.90 -16.49 -6.10
C TYR A 173 -1.37 -15.15 -6.63
N MET A 174 -2.67 -14.90 -6.54
CA MET A 174 -3.30 -13.63 -6.92
C MET A 174 -3.55 -12.72 -5.71
N PHE A 175 -3.42 -13.25 -4.49
CA PHE A 175 -3.68 -12.53 -3.26
C PHE A 175 -2.78 -13.06 -2.14
N CYS A 176 -2.24 -12.15 -1.34
CA CYS A 176 -1.49 -12.47 -0.13
C CYS A 176 -1.92 -11.52 0.99
N LYS A 177 -2.02 -12.05 2.21
CA LYS A 177 -2.33 -11.27 3.41
C LYS A 177 -1.32 -11.60 4.50
N GLY A 178 -0.69 -10.57 5.03
CA GLY A 178 0.16 -10.67 6.21
C GLY A 178 -0.68 -10.77 7.48
N TYR A 179 -0.25 -11.62 8.42
CA TYR A 179 -0.83 -11.74 9.75
C TYR A 179 0.27 -11.46 10.77
N TYR A 180 -0.02 -10.64 11.76
CA TYR A 180 0.88 -10.36 12.88
C TYR A 180 0.12 -10.55 14.19
N ALA A 181 0.82 -11.04 15.22
CA ALA A 181 0.23 -11.16 16.55
C ALA A 181 0.14 -9.78 17.19
N ARG A 182 -1.03 -9.46 17.76
CA ARG A 182 -1.19 -8.35 18.71
C ARG A 182 -1.03 -8.97 20.09
N VAL A 183 0.08 -8.67 20.77
CA VAL A 183 0.38 -9.14 22.14
C VAL A 183 0.27 -7.96 23.08
#